data_AF-A0A8R7JUD2-F1
#
_entry.id   AF-A0A8R7JUD2-F1
#
_cell.length_a   1.000
_cell.length_b   1.000
_cell.length_c   1.000
_cell.angle_alpha   90.00
_cell.angle_beta   90.00
_cell.angle_gamma   90.00
#
_symmetry.space_group_name_H-M   'P 1'
#
loop_
_entity.id
_entity.type
_entity.pdbx_description
1 polymer ?
#
loop_
_entity_poly.entity_id
_entity_poly.type
_entity_poly.pdbx_seq_one_letter_code
_entity_poly.pdbx_strand_id
1 'polypeptide(L)'
;MEWPVPKESKIWLRGVSMLPSRPYAHKGLIVKPAGLRALVVDGEDIKVPRQPSSIIGCLCRHYYPGLVPIGDGEEEPAWSWEHWKRAPDTKDKWGRVYGSAAERVVNDFWDFFTCAEGMKDEANEVVEAISKKIVQDMPYEARVDAVVKYFAHERKMLLKKSLARRVHLTRSMYMKQIICKWIDPEWRAQHRMASERHALMGGPVHLQGNLNLHAYVQKKNRERGEGQEKLNTFTGLCLPQVKETGRGVGQPRRWIED
;
A
#
# COMPACT_ATOMS: atom_id res chain seq x y z
N MET A 1 20.02 -26.50 -10.93
CA MET A 1 20.59 -25.17 -10.62
C MET A 1 20.52 -24.97 -9.12
N GLU A 2 21.61 -25.25 -8.43
CA GLU A 2 21.75 -25.02 -7.00
C GLU A 2 22.07 -23.54 -6.76
N TRP A 3 21.41 -22.95 -5.76
CA TRP A 3 21.53 -21.53 -5.47
C TRP A 3 22.33 -21.35 -4.19
N PRO A 4 23.34 -20.46 -4.16
CA PRO A 4 24.13 -20.22 -2.96
C PRO A 4 23.23 -19.68 -1.84
N VAL A 5 23.36 -20.24 -0.63
CA VAL A 5 22.64 -19.79 0.56
C VAL A 5 23.47 -18.66 1.21
N PRO A 6 22.99 -17.42 1.26
CA PRO A 6 23.72 -16.33 1.90
C PRO A 6 23.76 -16.50 3.43
N LYS A 7 24.87 -16.08 4.07
CA LYS A 7 24.97 -15.99 5.54
C LYS A 7 23.84 -15.10 6.09
N GLU A 8 23.27 -15.52 7.22
CA GLU A 8 22.08 -14.96 7.86
C GLU A 8 22.05 -13.43 7.82
N SER A 9 21.29 -12.90 6.88
CA SER A 9 21.01 -11.48 6.76
C SER A 9 19.50 -11.29 6.83
N LYS A 10 19.04 -10.43 7.75
CA LYS A 10 17.62 -10.06 7.84
C LYS A 10 17.22 -9.41 6.51
N ILE A 11 16.43 -10.12 5.72
CA ILE A 11 15.91 -9.60 4.45
C ILE A 11 14.65 -8.76 4.71
N TRP A 12 14.74 -7.49 4.36
CA TRP A 12 13.63 -6.56 4.39
C TRP A 12 12.99 -6.48 3.01
N LEU A 13 11.77 -7.00 2.88
CA LEU A 13 10.93 -6.76 1.71
C LEU A 13 10.07 -5.52 1.97
N ARG A 14 9.89 -4.67 0.96
CA ARG A 14 8.89 -3.60 1.03
C ARG A 14 7.50 -4.22 1.09
N GLY A 15 6.64 -3.68 1.94
CA GLY A 15 5.23 -4.05 2.00
C GLY A 15 4.49 -3.76 0.71
N VAL A 16 3.30 -4.34 0.56
CA VAL A 16 2.40 -4.04 -0.56
C VAL A 16 2.08 -2.54 -0.58
N SER A 17 2.02 -1.97 -1.78
CA SER A 17 1.64 -0.57 -1.94
C SER A 17 0.20 -0.37 -1.48
N MET A 18 0.01 0.52 -0.50
CA MET A 18 -1.28 0.85 0.07
C MET A 18 -1.88 2.10 -0.61
N LEU A 19 -3.21 2.20 -0.52
CA LEU A 19 -3.92 3.43 -0.84
C LEU A 19 -3.48 4.54 0.13
N PRO A 20 -3.29 5.78 -0.35
CA PRO A 20 -3.11 6.92 0.53
C PRO A 20 -4.31 7.10 1.48
N SER A 21 -4.06 7.66 2.66
CA SER A 21 -5.13 8.01 3.60
C SER A 21 -6.06 9.06 3.00
N ARG A 22 -7.35 8.95 3.32
CA ARG A 22 -8.36 9.98 3.03
C ARG A 22 -8.58 10.85 4.28
N PRO A 23 -8.78 12.18 4.13
CA PRO A 23 -8.78 12.95 2.89
C PRO A 23 -7.38 13.02 2.25
N TYR A 24 -7.32 12.90 0.93
CA TYR A 24 -6.05 12.90 0.21
C TYR A 24 -5.55 14.32 0.01
N ALA A 25 -4.42 14.66 0.64
CA ALA A 25 -3.88 16.03 0.65
C ALA A 25 -3.58 16.60 -0.75
N HIS A 26 -3.40 15.74 -1.76
CA HIS A 26 -3.06 16.14 -3.13
C HIS A 26 -4.24 16.03 -4.11
N LYS A 27 -5.48 16.01 -3.62
CA LYS A 27 -6.68 15.93 -4.47
C LYS A 27 -6.77 17.03 -5.54
N GLY A 28 -6.14 18.18 -5.30
CA GLY A 28 -6.07 19.31 -6.24
C GLY A 28 -5.21 19.07 -7.49
N LEU A 29 -4.54 17.93 -7.62
CA LEU A 29 -3.83 17.58 -8.86
C LEU A 29 -4.85 17.29 -9.98
N ILE A 30 -4.80 18.09 -11.04
CA ILE A 30 -5.64 17.94 -12.22
C ILE A 30 -5.08 16.82 -13.08
N VAL A 31 -5.93 15.90 -13.55
CA VAL A 31 -5.57 14.82 -14.47
C VAL A 31 -6.37 14.91 -15.76
N LYS A 32 -5.74 14.57 -16.87
CA LYS A 32 -6.36 14.47 -18.19
C LYS A 32 -5.99 13.16 -18.89
N PRO A 33 -6.87 12.62 -19.75
CA PRO A 33 -6.54 11.48 -20.60
C PRO A 33 -5.39 11.85 -21.56
N ALA A 34 -4.51 10.89 -21.78
CA ALA A 34 -3.41 10.94 -22.74
C ALA A 34 -3.44 9.66 -23.58
N GLY A 35 -4.31 9.64 -24.58
CA GLY A 35 -4.61 8.43 -25.36
C GLY A 35 -5.40 7.40 -24.57
N LEU A 36 -5.51 6.19 -25.12
CA LEU A 36 -6.49 5.19 -24.67
C LEU A 36 -6.21 4.54 -23.30
N ARG A 37 -4.99 4.70 -22.76
CA ARG A 37 -4.51 3.93 -21.59
C ARG A 37 -3.59 4.70 -20.65
N ALA A 38 -3.58 6.03 -20.72
CA ALA A 38 -2.78 6.83 -19.82
C ALA A 38 -3.56 8.03 -19.31
N LEU A 39 -3.37 8.32 -18.02
CA LEU A 39 -3.80 9.55 -17.38
C LEU A 39 -2.52 10.29 -16.98
N VAL A 40 -2.43 11.54 -17.38
CA VAL A 40 -1.31 12.43 -17.04
C VAL A 40 -1.81 13.53 -16.12
N VAL A 41 -0.97 13.91 -15.16
CA VAL A 41 -1.23 15.09 -14.32
C VAL A 41 -0.90 16.32 -15.15
N ASP A 42 -1.82 17.27 -15.17
CA ASP A 42 -1.67 18.53 -15.90
C ASP A 42 -0.75 19.49 -15.14
N GLY A 43 0.16 20.15 -15.86
CA GLY A 43 1.19 21.03 -15.32
C GLY A 43 2.62 20.51 -15.51
N GLU A 44 3.48 21.35 -16.06
CA GLU A 44 4.91 21.06 -16.21
C GLU A 44 5.59 21.03 -14.82
N ASP A 45 6.54 20.11 -14.65
CA ASP A 45 7.36 19.93 -13.44
C ASP A 45 6.63 19.68 -12.11
N ILE A 46 5.33 19.35 -12.14
CA ILE A 46 4.62 18.96 -10.92
C ILE A 46 5.12 17.59 -10.44
N LYS A 47 5.74 17.57 -9.27
CA LYS A 47 6.13 16.33 -8.60
C LYS A 47 4.91 15.58 -8.10
N VAL A 48 4.45 14.62 -8.88
CA VAL A 48 3.32 13.76 -8.53
C VAL A 48 3.71 12.75 -7.43
N PRO A 49 3.07 12.79 -6.24
CA PRO A 49 3.41 11.87 -5.15
C PRO A 49 3.05 10.40 -5.46
N ARG A 50 1.96 10.20 -6.21
CA ARG A 50 1.49 8.89 -6.67
C ARG A 50 0.92 9.02 -8.07
N GLN A 51 1.45 8.23 -9.00
CA GLN A 51 0.96 8.18 -10.39
C GLN A 51 -0.50 7.69 -10.43
N PRO A 52 -1.35 8.19 -11.34
CA PRO A 52 -2.75 7.75 -11.47
C PRO A 52 -2.89 6.23 -11.57
N SER A 53 -2.09 5.58 -12.43
CA SER A 53 -2.08 4.12 -12.60
C SER A 53 -1.69 3.36 -11.32
N SER A 54 -0.85 3.95 -10.46
CA SER A 54 -0.48 3.38 -9.17
C SER A 54 -1.67 3.40 -8.20
N ILE A 55 -2.46 4.48 -8.20
CA ILE A 55 -3.68 4.58 -7.39
C ILE A 55 -4.73 3.59 -7.88
N ILE A 56 -4.98 3.53 -9.19
CA ILE A 56 -5.90 2.55 -9.80
C ILE A 56 -5.50 1.13 -9.40
N GLY A 57 -4.21 0.78 -9.49
CA GLY A 57 -3.75 -0.54 -9.07
C GLY A 57 -3.92 -0.81 -7.57
N CYS A 58 -3.87 0.21 -6.73
CA CYS A 58 -4.18 0.05 -5.30
C CYS A 58 -5.68 -0.14 -5.07
N LEU A 59 -6.54 0.56 -5.81
CA LEU A 59 -8.00 0.38 -5.76
C LEU A 59 -8.39 -1.04 -6.19
N CYS A 60 -7.84 -1.53 -7.31
CA CYS A 60 -8.08 -2.90 -7.78
C CYS A 60 -7.61 -3.98 -6.79
N ARG A 61 -6.57 -3.73 -5.98
CA ARG A 61 -6.19 -4.68 -4.92
C ARG A 61 -7.04 -4.54 -3.67
N HIS A 62 -7.45 -3.32 -3.34
CA HIS A 62 -8.22 -3.03 -2.14
C HIS A 62 -9.66 -3.53 -2.24
N TYR A 63 -10.27 -3.40 -3.42
CA TYR A 63 -11.65 -3.81 -3.70
C TYR A 63 -11.73 -5.11 -4.49
N TYR A 64 -10.70 -5.96 -4.40
CA TYR A 64 -10.72 -7.26 -5.08
C TYR A 64 -11.96 -8.06 -4.65
N PRO A 65 -12.87 -8.42 -5.56
CA PRO A 65 -14.15 -9.05 -5.20
C PRO A 65 -14.01 -10.45 -4.60
N GLY A 66 -12.86 -11.09 -4.79
CA GLY A 66 -12.68 -12.48 -4.39
C GLY A 66 -13.27 -13.44 -5.43
N LEU A 67 -14.08 -14.38 -4.94
CA LEU A 67 -14.83 -15.33 -5.74
C LEU A 67 -16.15 -14.69 -6.21
N VAL A 68 -16.46 -14.84 -7.49
CA VAL A 68 -17.64 -14.26 -8.15
C VAL A 68 -18.42 -15.40 -8.80
N PRO A 69 -19.75 -15.45 -8.63
CA PRO A 69 -20.57 -16.47 -9.28
C PRO A 69 -20.59 -16.27 -10.79
N ILE A 70 -20.33 -17.33 -11.56
CA ILE A 70 -20.36 -17.31 -13.03
C ILE A 70 -21.72 -17.81 -13.57
N GLY A 71 -22.43 -18.61 -12.76
CA GLY A 71 -23.69 -19.30 -13.09
C GLY A 71 -23.73 -20.66 -12.38
N ASP A 72 -24.91 -21.26 -12.26
CA ASP A 72 -25.12 -22.64 -11.77
C ASP A 72 -24.31 -23.07 -10.53
N GLY A 73 -24.17 -22.17 -9.55
CA GLY A 73 -23.47 -22.46 -8.30
C GLY A 73 -21.94 -22.53 -8.40
N GLU A 74 -21.36 -22.33 -9.59
CA GLU A 74 -19.92 -22.25 -9.80
C GLU A 74 -19.41 -20.83 -9.48
N GLU A 75 -18.37 -20.78 -8.65
CA GLU A 75 -17.68 -19.54 -8.29
C GLU A 75 -16.27 -19.55 -8.87
N GLU A 76 -15.89 -18.45 -9.52
CA GLU A 76 -14.53 -18.25 -10.00
C GLU A 76 -13.91 -17.01 -9.38
N PRO A 77 -12.58 -16.99 -9.19
CA PRO A 77 -11.92 -15.75 -8.80
C PRO A 77 -12.14 -14.66 -9.86
N ALA A 78 -12.16 -13.40 -9.42
CA ALA A 78 -12.38 -12.24 -10.29
C ALA A 78 -11.18 -11.94 -11.22
N TRP A 79 -10.98 -12.79 -12.24
CA TRP A 79 -9.88 -12.71 -13.20
C TRP A 79 -10.09 -11.73 -14.34
N SER A 80 -11.34 -11.33 -14.59
CA SER A 80 -11.70 -10.44 -15.69
C SER A 80 -12.42 -9.20 -15.18
N TRP A 81 -12.33 -8.11 -15.92
CA TRP A 81 -13.09 -6.90 -15.61
C TRP A 81 -14.61 -7.11 -15.68
N GLU A 82 -15.07 -8.08 -16.48
CA GLU A 82 -16.49 -8.45 -16.52
C GLU A 82 -16.95 -9.09 -15.20
N HIS A 83 -16.08 -9.86 -14.51
CA HIS A 83 -16.39 -10.37 -13.17
C HIS A 83 -16.55 -9.20 -12.18
N TRP A 84 -15.74 -8.15 -12.32
CA TRP A 84 -15.83 -6.94 -11.49
C TRP A 84 -17.11 -6.13 -11.72
N LYS A 85 -17.62 -6.09 -12.96
CA LYS A 85 -18.90 -5.45 -13.28
C LYS A 85 -20.09 -6.20 -12.70
N ARG A 86 -20.01 -7.53 -12.61
CA ARG A 86 -21.06 -8.39 -12.04
C ARG A 86 -21.00 -8.46 -10.52
N ALA A 87 -19.81 -8.30 -9.94
CA ALA A 87 -19.63 -8.39 -8.50
C ALA A 87 -20.32 -7.21 -7.79
N PRO A 88 -21.28 -7.48 -6.89
CA PRO A 88 -21.95 -6.43 -6.14
C PRO A 88 -20.94 -5.72 -5.24
N ASP A 89 -21.14 -4.42 -5.07
CA ASP A 89 -20.33 -3.65 -4.14
C ASP A 89 -20.74 -3.90 -2.68
N THR A 90 -19.82 -3.61 -1.76
CA THR A 90 -20.07 -3.65 -0.31
C THR A 90 -20.00 -2.25 0.28
N LYS A 91 -20.76 -2.02 1.36
CA LYS A 91 -20.73 -0.73 2.07
C LYS A 91 -19.32 -0.46 2.61
N ASP A 92 -18.78 0.71 2.31
CA ASP A 92 -17.52 1.16 2.90
C ASP A 92 -17.72 1.79 4.28
N LYS A 93 -16.62 2.12 4.95
CA LYS A 93 -16.62 2.75 6.29
C LYS A 93 -17.26 4.16 6.33
N TRP A 94 -17.52 4.77 5.17
CA TRP A 94 -18.22 6.04 5.04
C TRP A 94 -19.67 5.86 4.55
N GLY A 95 -20.15 4.62 4.46
CA GLY A 95 -21.50 4.29 4.04
C GLY A 95 -21.75 4.39 2.54
N ARG A 96 -20.73 4.65 1.71
CA ARG A 96 -20.90 4.67 0.25
C ARG A 96 -21.06 3.25 -0.27
N VAL A 97 -21.92 3.08 -1.27
CA VAL A 97 -22.16 1.84 -2.00
C VAL A 97 -22.43 2.19 -3.46
N TYR A 98 -21.86 1.42 -4.37
CA TYR A 98 -22.05 1.55 -5.82
C TYR A 98 -22.76 0.31 -6.37
N GLY A 99 -23.08 0.30 -7.67
CA GLY A 99 -23.72 -0.86 -8.30
C GLY A 99 -22.81 -2.08 -8.39
N SER A 100 -21.50 -1.85 -8.57
CA SER A 100 -20.51 -2.91 -8.72
C SER A 100 -19.13 -2.55 -8.17
N ALA A 101 -18.29 -3.56 -7.97
CA ALA A 101 -16.89 -3.36 -7.62
C ALA A 101 -16.11 -2.56 -8.69
N ALA A 102 -16.45 -2.74 -9.97
CA ALA A 102 -15.90 -1.95 -11.07
C ALA A 102 -16.24 -0.46 -10.94
N GLU A 103 -17.52 -0.15 -10.70
CA GLU A 103 -17.97 1.24 -10.48
C GLU A 103 -17.29 1.85 -9.26
N ARG A 104 -17.11 1.08 -8.19
CA ARG A 104 -16.39 1.57 -7.01
C ARG A 104 -14.98 2.02 -7.36
N VAL A 105 -14.22 1.24 -8.14
CA VAL A 105 -12.84 1.61 -8.54
C VAL A 105 -12.83 2.94 -9.31
N VAL A 106 -13.74 3.12 -10.27
CA VAL A 106 -13.81 4.34 -11.09
C VAL A 106 -14.21 5.54 -10.24
N ASN A 107 -15.23 5.42 -9.39
CA ASN A 107 -15.71 6.52 -8.57
C ASN A 107 -14.71 6.92 -7.47
N ASP A 108 -14.13 5.95 -6.77
CA ASP A 108 -13.18 6.21 -5.69
C ASP A 108 -11.82 6.70 -6.19
N PHE A 109 -11.49 6.53 -7.48
CA PHE A 109 -10.31 7.16 -8.09
C PHE A 109 -10.36 8.69 -7.96
N TRP A 110 -11.54 9.28 -8.09
CA TRP A 110 -11.76 10.74 -8.00
C TRP A 110 -11.69 11.29 -6.57
N ASP A 111 -11.52 10.44 -5.56
CA ASP A 111 -11.13 10.90 -4.22
C ASP A 111 -9.67 11.38 -4.17
N PHE A 112 -8.84 10.99 -5.16
CA PHE A 112 -7.41 11.26 -5.19
C PHE A 112 -6.98 12.31 -6.21
N PHE A 113 -7.79 12.59 -7.23
CA PHE A 113 -7.46 13.52 -8.31
C PHE A 113 -8.68 14.35 -8.71
N THR A 114 -8.43 15.45 -9.39
CA THR A 114 -9.46 16.28 -10.02
C THR A 114 -9.37 16.09 -11.53
N CYS A 115 -10.50 15.93 -12.21
CA CYS A 115 -10.50 15.80 -13.68
C CYS A 115 -10.35 17.18 -14.33
N ALA A 116 -9.63 17.24 -15.46
CA ALA A 116 -9.71 18.39 -16.36
C ALA A 116 -11.16 18.63 -16.82
N GLU A 117 -11.50 19.90 -16.99
CA GLU A 117 -12.86 20.32 -17.35
C GLU A 117 -13.30 19.72 -18.69
N GLY A 118 -14.54 19.23 -18.75
CA GLY A 118 -15.11 18.60 -19.96
C GLY A 118 -14.57 17.22 -20.32
N MET A 119 -13.56 16.69 -19.61
CA MET A 119 -12.90 15.42 -19.97
C MET A 119 -13.28 14.23 -19.08
N LYS A 120 -14.28 14.38 -18.20
CA LYS A 120 -14.57 13.38 -17.16
C LYS A 120 -15.01 12.03 -17.72
N ASP A 121 -15.84 12.03 -18.76
CA ASP A 121 -16.34 10.79 -19.36
C ASP A 121 -15.23 10.03 -20.07
N GLU A 122 -14.43 10.72 -20.89
CA GLU A 122 -13.23 10.15 -21.52
C GLU A 122 -12.23 9.65 -20.46
N ALA A 123 -12.01 10.41 -19.39
CA ALA A 123 -11.13 9.99 -18.30
C ALA A 123 -11.66 8.74 -17.58
N ASN A 124 -12.96 8.61 -17.37
CA ASN A 124 -13.56 7.40 -16.81
C ASN A 124 -13.32 6.18 -17.69
N GLU A 125 -13.47 6.30 -19.01
CA GLU A 125 -13.16 5.23 -19.96
C GLU A 125 -11.68 4.83 -19.88
N VAL A 126 -10.78 5.79 -19.76
CA VAL A 126 -9.34 5.52 -19.60
C VAL A 126 -9.03 4.88 -18.24
N VAL A 127 -9.67 5.31 -17.14
CA VAL A 127 -9.56 4.65 -15.82
C VAL A 127 -9.99 3.19 -15.95
N GLU A 128 -11.11 2.93 -16.62
CA GLU A 128 -11.61 1.59 -16.86
C GLU A 128 -10.63 0.75 -17.71
N ALA A 129 -10.10 1.31 -18.79
CA ALA A 129 -9.14 0.65 -19.67
C ALA A 129 -7.83 0.27 -18.95
N ILE A 130 -7.35 1.14 -18.05
CA ILE A 130 -6.19 0.86 -17.19
C ILE A 130 -6.55 -0.23 -16.17
N SER A 131 -7.72 -0.13 -15.53
CA SER A 131 -8.20 -1.08 -14.52
C SER A 131 -8.32 -2.49 -15.11
N LYS A 132 -8.90 -2.61 -16.31
CA LYS A 132 -9.00 -3.85 -17.07
C LYS A 132 -7.64 -4.49 -17.30
N LYS A 133 -6.63 -3.70 -17.70
CA LYS A 133 -5.27 -4.19 -17.90
C LYS A 133 -4.63 -4.67 -16.59
N ILE A 134 -4.80 -3.91 -15.51
CA ILE A 134 -4.26 -4.27 -14.19
C ILE A 134 -4.88 -5.57 -13.67
N VAL A 135 -6.20 -5.73 -13.79
CA VAL A 135 -6.89 -6.95 -13.33
C VAL A 135 -6.41 -8.17 -14.11
N GLN A 136 -6.23 -8.06 -15.43
CA GLN A 136 -5.67 -9.13 -16.26
C GLN A 136 -4.24 -9.53 -15.83
N ASP A 137 -3.40 -8.55 -15.48
CA ASP A 137 -2.01 -8.79 -15.09
C ASP A 137 -1.85 -9.23 -13.62
N MET A 138 -2.90 -9.07 -12.80
CA MET A 138 -2.86 -9.31 -11.36
C MET A 138 -2.43 -10.74 -10.97
N PRO A 139 -2.91 -11.82 -11.61
CA PRO A 139 -2.50 -13.19 -11.25
C PRO A 139 -1.03 -13.44 -11.58
N TYR A 140 -0.58 -12.90 -12.71
CA TYR A 140 0.81 -12.99 -13.13
C TYR A 140 1.74 -12.27 -12.14
N GLU A 141 1.40 -11.04 -11.73
CA GLU A 141 2.17 -10.29 -10.74
C GLU A 141 2.14 -10.95 -9.35
N ALA A 142 1.00 -11.49 -8.93
CA ALA A 142 0.88 -12.23 -7.67
C ALA A 142 1.79 -13.46 -7.63
N ARG A 143 1.89 -14.20 -8.75
CA ARG A 143 2.83 -15.31 -8.91
C ARG A 143 4.27 -14.84 -8.78
N VAL A 144 4.65 -13.76 -9.46
CA VAL A 144 6.02 -13.20 -9.39
C VAL A 144 6.35 -12.77 -7.96
N ASP A 145 5.44 -12.11 -7.27
CA ASP A 145 5.62 -11.70 -5.87
C ASP A 145 5.73 -12.91 -4.93
N ALA A 146 4.99 -14.00 -5.17
CA ALA A 146 5.12 -15.24 -4.41
C ALA A 146 6.50 -15.89 -4.58
N VAL A 147 7.07 -15.85 -5.80
CA VAL A 147 8.46 -16.29 -6.04
C VAL A 147 9.44 -15.42 -5.25
N VAL A 148 9.32 -14.09 -5.31
CA VAL A 148 10.21 -13.18 -4.55
C VAL A 148 10.14 -13.46 -3.04
N LYS A 149 8.93 -13.63 -2.50
CA LYS A 149 8.71 -13.95 -1.08
C LYS A 149 9.31 -15.30 -0.69
N TYR A 150 9.12 -16.34 -1.52
CA TYR A 150 9.70 -17.67 -1.28
C TYR A 150 11.23 -17.58 -1.13
N PHE A 151 11.89 -16.93 -2.09
CA PHE A 151 13.35 -16.81 -2.07
C PHE A 151 13.84 -15.96 -0.88
N ALA A 152 13.12 -14.89 -0.53
CA ALA A 152 13.47 -14.06 0.60
C ALA A 152 13.32 -14.80 1.94
N HIS A 153 12.24 -15.55 2.13
CA HIS A 153 11.91 -16.15 3.43
C HIS A 153 12.52 -17.53 3.64
N GLU A 154 12.46 -18.40 2.63
CA GLU A 154 12.93 -19.79 2.72
C GLU A 154 14.41 -19.91 2.37
N ARG A 155 14.86 -19.15 1.36
CA ARG A 155 16.25 -19.22 0.87
C ARG A 155 17.14 -18.10 1.39
N LYS A 156 16.58 -17.16 2.17
CA LYS A 156 17.27 -15.96 2.66
C LYS A 156 18.05 -15.25 1.54
N MET A 157 17.42 -15.13 0.36
CA MET A 157 18.02 -14.49 -0.81
C MET A 157 17.08 -13.46 -1.44
N LEU A 158 17.63 -12.28 -1.77
CA LEU A 158 16.92 -11.26 -2.53
C LEU A 158 16.89 -11.61 -4.02
N LEU A 159 15.70 -11.93 -4.54
CA LEU A 159 15.50 -12.19 -5.96
C LEU A 159 14.91 -10.96 -6.66
N LYS A 160 15.61 -10.44 -7.68
CA LYS A 160 15.07 -9.36 -8.52
C LYS A 160 13.85 -9.84 -9.32
N LYS A 161 12.85 -8.98 -9.49
CA LYS A 161 11.62 -9.30 -10.24
C LYS A 161 11.89 -9.84 -11.65
N SER A 162 12.89 -9.31 -12.36
CA SER A 162 13.26 -9.77 -13.71
C SER A 162 13.65 -11.26 -13.74
N LEU A 163 14.36 -11.74 -12.72
CA LEU A 163 14.71 -13.15 -12.59
C LEU A 163 13.53 -13.97 -12.06
N ALA A 164 12.79 -13.44 -11.09
CA ALA A 164 11.61 -14.09 -10.52
C ALA A 164 10.55 -14.44 -11.58
N ARG A 165 10.40 -13.60 -12.62
CA ARG A 165 9.49 -13.87 -13.75
C ARG A 165 9.77 -15.19 -14.46
N ARG A 166 11.03 -15.61 -14.54
CA ARG A 166 11.49 -16.84 -15.21
C ARG A 166 11.46 -18.07 -14.31
N VAL A 167 11.14 -17.91 -13.04
CA VAL A 167 11.13 -19.01 -12.07
C VAL A 167 9.68 -19.42 -11.80
N HIS A 168 9.43 -20.73 -11.82
CA HIS A 168 8.17 -21.34 -11.44
C HIS A 168 8.38 -22.19 -10.20
N LEU A 169 7.68 -21.87 -9.12
CA LEU A 169 7.69 -22.72 -7.92
C LEU A 169 6.82 -23.96 -8.18
N THR A 170 7.08 -25.03 -7.44
CA THR A 170 6.16 -26.18 -7.43
C THR A 170 4.87 -25.81 -6.71
N ARG A 171 3.80 -26.60 -6.92
CA ARG A 171 2.53 -26.43 -6.20
C ARG A 171 2.75 -26.37 -4.69
N SER A 172 3.53 -27.30 -4.13
CA SER A 172 3.82 -27.36 -2.69
C SER A 172 4.53 -26.11 -2.18
N MET A 173 5.47 -25.56 -2.94
CA MET A 173 6.17 -24.31 -2.60
C MET A 173 5.23 -23.10 -2.61
N TYR A 174 4.32 -23.00 -3.59
CA TYR A 174 3.30 -21.95 -3.63
C TYR A 174 2.34 -22.06 -2.44
N MET A 175 1.84 -23.27 -2.15
CA MET A 175 0.94 -23.52 -1.02
C MET A 175 1.61 -23.16 0.31
N LYS A 176 2.90 -23.51 0.49
CA LYS A 176 3.64 -23.16 1.70
C LYS A 176 3.75 -21.64 1.90
N GLN A 177 4.00 -20.86 0.83
CA GLN A 177 4.15 -19.41 0.94
C GLN A 177 2.83 -18.65 1.12
N ILE A 178 1.77 -19.10 0.46
CA ILE A 178 0.49 -18.39 0.43
C ILE A 178 -0.38 -18.85 1.59
N ILE A 179 -0.55 -20.17 1.75
CA ILE A 179 -1.58 -20.75 2.60
C ILE A 179 -1.11 -20.95 4.04
N CYS A 180 0.07 -21.53 4.26
CA CYS A 180 0.53 -21.81 5.63
C CYS A 180 0.62 -20.53 6.47
N LYS A 181 1.09 -19.43 5.88
CA LYS A 181 1.18 -18.15 6.56
C LYS A 181 -0.19 -17.51 6.85
N TRP A 182 -1.19 -17.71 5.98
CA TRP A 182 -2.52 -17.10 6.13
C TRP A 182 -3.45 -17.90 7.05
N ILE A 183 -3.26 -19.22 7.11
CA ILE A 183 -4.02 -20.10 8.01
C ILE A 183 -3.43 -20.08 9.42
N ASP A 184 -2.15 -19.75 9.59
CA ASP A 184 -1.49 -19.64 10.90
C ASP A 184 -2.26 -18.68 11.85
N PRO A 185 -2.83 -19.19 12.96
CA PRO A 185 -3.58 -18.38 13.93
C PRO A 185 -2.71 -17.33 14.61
N GLU A 186 -1.44 -17.64 14.90
CA GLU A 186 -0.52 -16.74 15.57
C GLU A 186 -0.15 -15.57 14.66
N TRP A 187 0.13 -15.86 13.39
CA TRP A 187 0.37 -14.84 12.38
C TRP A 187 -0.84 -13.90 12.21
N ARG A 188 -2.06 -14.46 12.15
CA ARG A 188 -3.31 -13.66 12.03
C ARG A 188 -3.53 -12.75 13.23
N ALA A 189 -3.27 -13.24 14.45
CA ALA A 189 -3.39 -12.45 15.67
C ALA A 189 -2.40 -11.27 15.67
N GLN A 190 -1.11 -11.53 15.39
CA GLN A 190 -0.09 -10.49 15.31
C GLN A 190 -0.40 -9.44 14.23
N HIS A 191 -0.85 -9.88 13.06
CA HIS A 191 -1.23 -8.96 11.97
C HIS A 191 -2.43 -8.09 12.36
N ARG A 192 -3.44 -8.63 13.03
CA ARG A 192 -4.60 -7.88 13.52
C ARG A 192 -4.20 -6.83 14.56
N MET A 193 -3.41 -7.22 15.55
CA MET A 193 -2.89 -6.29 16.57
C MET A 193 -2.07 -5.16 15.96
N ALA A 194 -1.25 -5.45 14.95
CA ALA A 194 -0.50 -4.43 14.21
C ALA A 194 -1.46 -3.49 13.46
N SER A 195 -2.45 -4.03 12.74
CA SER A 195 -3.45 -3.24 12.01
C SER A 195 -4.26 -2.32 12.92
N GLU A 196 -4.70 -2.81 14.08
CA GLU A 196 -5.42 -2.03 15.09
C GLU A 196 -4.54 -0.91 15.65
N ARG A 197 -3.28 -1.22 15.99
CA ARG A 197 -2.29 -0.21 16.40
C ARG A 197 -2.09 0.85 15.31
N HIS A 198 -2.01 0.46 14.04
CA HIS A 198 -1.88 1.40 12.92
C HIS A 198 -3.14 2.26 12.72
N ALA A 199 -4.34 1.71 12.91
CA ALA A 199 -5.58 2.45 12.81
C ALA A 199 -5.71 3.52 13.89
N LEU A 200 -5.15 3.27 15.08
CA LEU A 200 -5.11 4.21 16.19
C LEU A 200 -4.06 5.33 16.00
N MET A 201 -3.05 5.12 15.16
CA MET A 201 -1.99 6.10 14.90
C MET A 201 -2.44 7.14 13.86
N GLY A 202 -2.98 8.26 14.33
CA GLY A 202 -3.27 9.42 13.48
C GLY A 202 -1.98 10.14 13.05
N GLY A 203 -1.44 9.79 11.88
CA GLY A 203 -0.33 10.52 11.26
C GLY A 203 0.64 9.64 10.46
N PRO A 204 1.64 10.23 9.77
CA PRO A 204 2.65 9.48 9.05
C PRO A 204 3.46 8.57 9.98
N VAL A 205 3.48 7.27 9.67
CA VAL A 205 4.19 6.21 10.45
C VAL A 205 5.69 6.49 10.64
N HIS A 206 6.24 7.36 9.79
CA HIS A 206 7.61 7.86 9.85
C HIS A 206 7.59 9.33 9.44
N LEU A 207 8.03 10.20 10.34
CA LEU A 207 8.10 11.65 10.09
C LEU A 207 9.23 12.02 9.09
N GLN A 208 10.16 11.09 8.85
CA GLN A 208 11.31 11.24 7.97
C GLN A 208 10.94 11.30 6.48
N GLY A 209 9.88 10.61 6.05
CA GLY A 209 9.57 10.43 4.64
C GLY A 209 10.76 9.86 3.85
N ASN A 210 10.96 10.33 2.61
CA ASN A 210 12.08 9.91 1.75
C ASN A 210 13.40 10.65 2.01
N LEU A 211 13.48 11.48 3.06
CA LEU A 211 14.70 12.23 3.36
C LEU A 211 15.75 11.30 3.98
N ASN A 212 17.02 11.49 3.62
CA ASN A 212 18.10 10.90 4.42
C ASN A 212 18.13 11.55 5.82
N LEU A 213 18.76 10.88 6.79
CA LEU A 213 18.73 11.31 8.19
C LEU A 213 19.23 12.75 8.38
N HIS A 214 20.28 13.13 7.66
CA HIS A 214 20.87 14.46 7.71
C HIS A 214 19.89 15.54 7.19
N ALA A 215 19.25 15.29 6.04
CA ALA A 215 18.26 16.19 5.46
C ALA A 215 17.02 16.31 6.35
N TYR A 216 16.63 15.23 7.02
CA TYR A 216 15.53 15.25 7.99
C TYR A 216 15.87 16.07 9.24
N VAL A 217 17.06 15.92 9.80
CA VAL A 217 17.55 16.73 10.94
C VAL A 217 17.59 18.21 10.58
N GLN A 218 18.10 18.57 9.40
CA GLN A 218 18.12 19.96 8.94
C GLN A 218 16.72 20.53 8.74
N LYS A 219 15.78 19.73 8.23
CA LYS A 219 14.37 20.13 8.11
C LYS A 219 13.79 20.41 9.50
N LYS A 220 14.01 19.51 10.46
CA LYS A 220 13.52 19.67 11.83
C LYS A 220 14.15 20.85 12.57
N ASN A 221 15.44 21.13 12.37
CA ASN A 221 16.07 22.31 12.96
C ASN A 221 15.57 23.62 12.33
N ARG A 222 15.13 23.62 11.07
CA ARG A 222 14.49 24.80 10.44
C ARG A 222 13.06 25.03 10.92
N GLU A 223 12.33 23.97 11.26
CA GLU A 223 10.98 24.04 11.82
C GLU A 223 10.97 24.46 13.30
N ARG A 224 12.11 24.40 14.00
CA ARG A 224 12.26 24.84 15.38
C ARG A 224 12.47 26.36 15.43
N GLY A 225 11.75 27.03 16.33
CA GLY A 225 11.89 28.48 16.55
C GLY A 225 13.22 28.86 17.21
N GLU A 226 13.58 30.15 17.13
CA GLU A 226 14.78 30.71 17.76
C GLU A 226 14.75 30.48 19.28
N GLY A 227 15.79 29.84 19.81
CA GLY A 227 15.94 29.53 21.25
C GLY A 227 15.97 28.04 21.62
N GLN A 228 15.79 27.11 20.66
CA GLN A 228 15.93 25.67 20.92
C GLN A 228 17.29 25.12 20.47
N GLU A 229 17.87 24.21 21.27
CA GLU A 229 19.11 23.51 20.91
C GLU A 229 18.93 22.71 19.60
N LYS A 230 19.97 22.79 18.76
CA LYS A 230 20.02 22.10 17.46
C LYS A 230 20.09 20.60 17.69
N LEU A 231 19.21 19.87 17.02
CA LEU A 231 19.25 18.41 16.98
C LEU A 231 20.51 17.96 16.24
N ASN A 232 21.31 17.11 16.88
CA ASN A 232 22.57 16.57 16.33
C ASN A 232 22.57 15.03 16.18
N THR A 233 21.62 14.31 16.81
CA THR A 233 21.59 12.84 16.89
C THR A 233 20.17 12.26 16.97
N PHE A 234 20.04 10.95 16.70
CA PHE A 234 18.76 10.21 16.68
C PHE A 234 17.99 10.27 18.01
N THR A 235 18.69 10.33 19.14
CA THR A 235 18.11 10.43 20.48
C THR A 235 17.35 11.75 20.69
N GLY A 236 17.80 12.86 20.11
CA GLY A 236 17.09 14.14 20.18
C GLY A 236 15.77 14.17 19.37
N LEU A 237 15.62 13.27 18.39
CA LEU A 237 14.43 13.16 17.53
C LEU A 237 13.31 12.28 18.12
N CYS A 238 13.61 11.47 19.14
CA CYS A 238 12.69 10.48 19.71
C CYS A 238 12.06 10.87 21.05
N LEU A 239 12.36 12.05 21.61
CA LEU A 239 11.68 12.51 22.83
C LEU A 239 10.23 12.90 22.52
N PRO A 240 9.23 12.25 23.15
CA PRO A 240 7.88 12.78 23.17
C PRO A 240 7.89 14.07 23.98
N GLN A 241 7.33 15.16 23.44
CA GLN A 241 6.82 16.22 24.30
C GLN A 241 5.68 15.63 25.12
N VAL A 242 5.99 15.11 26.30
CA VAL A 242 5.02 14.97 27.37
C VAL A 242 4.50 16.38 27.61
N LYS A 243 3.28 16.66 27.15
CA LYS A 243 2.55 17.83 27.63
C LYS A 243 2.23 17.53 29.09
N GLU A 244 3.02 18.09 30.00
CA GLU A 244 2.65 18.21 31.40
C GLU A 244 1.38 19.07 31.50
N THR A 245 0.21 18.45 31.40
CA THR A 245 -0.99 18.98 32.02
C THR A 245 -1.01 18.46 33.45
N GLY A 246 -0.68 19.36 34.38
CA GLY A 246 -0.40 19.02 35.77
C GLY A 246 -1.52 18.28 36.49
N ARG A 247 -1.13 17.25 37.26
CA ARG A 247 -1.39 17.02 38.70
C ARG A 247 -1.02 15.57 39.03
N GLY A 248 -0.21 15.39 40.08
CA GLY A 248 -0.07 14.11 40.77
C GLY A 248 1.33 13.51 40.71
N VAL A 249 2.09 13.75 41.78
CA VAL A 249 3.40 13.16 42.11
C VAL A 249 3.35 11.62 42.05
N GLY A 250 4.27 11.01 41.30
CA GLY A 250 4.53 9.57 41.33
C GLY A 250 5.98 9.29 40.94
N GLN A 251 6.77 8.83 41.90
CA GLN A 251 8.20 8.52 41.76
C GLN A 251 8.53 7.56 40.60
N PRO A 252 9.73 7.66 39.99
CA PRO A 252 10.17 6.75 38.94
C PRO A 252 10.45 5.36 39.51
N ARG A 253 9.74 4.33 39.02
CA ARG A 253 10.12 2.94 39.29
C ARG A 253 11.31 2.55 38.43
N ARG A 254 12.36 2.10 39.12
CA ARG A 254 13.53 1.38 38.64
C ARG A 254 13.15 0.29 37.64
N TRP A 255 13.89 0.23 36.54
CA TRP A 255 14.02 -0.98 35.74
C TRP A 255 14.75 -2.02 36.57
N ILE A 256 14.10 -3.16 36.82
CA ILE A 256 14.74 -4.36 37.31
C ILE A 256 15.14 -5.15 36.06
N GLU A 257 16.44 -5.36 35.91
CA GLU A 257 17.01 -6.43 35.09
C GLU A 257 16.71 -7.75 35.77
N ASP A 258 16.13 -8.69 35.02
CA ASP A 258 16.37 -10.14 35.08
C ASP A 258 15.91 -10.74 33.74
#